data_AF-A0A3R6YBT9-F1
#
_entry.id   AF-A0A3R6YBT9-F1
#
_cell.length_a   1.000
_cell.length_b   1.000
_cell.length_c   1.000
_cell.angle_alpha   90.00
_cell.angle_beta   90.00
_cell.angle_gamma   90.00
#
_symmetry.space_group_name_H-M   'P 1'
#
loop_
_entity.id
_entity.type
_entity.pdbx_description
1 polymer ?
#
loop_
_entity_poly.entity_id
_entity_poly.type
_entity_poly.pdbx_seq_one_letter_code
_entity_poly.pdbx_strand_id
1 'polypeptide(L)'
;MLSALQSASTRDVEAATGIPKSNLARWANQTTKLLAFDGTAKRFNLDGAGRPEEIPDTAALEAFMRKLRDAERAVTCTHLVNYLKRYHHAWLDGYLANKNCGYQSLLKLLQRFCHRYGFTR
;
A
#
# COMPACT_ATOMS: atom_id res chain seq x y z
N MET A 1 -10.59 15.70 20.43
CA MET A 1 -9.76 14.62 21.01
C MET A 1 -8.28 14.75 20.64
N LEU A 2 -7.89 14.80 19.36
CA LEU A 2 -6.47 15.00 18.98
C LEU A 2 -5.89 16.32 19.48
N SER A 3 -6.67 17.42 19.47
CA SER A 3 -6.26 18.69 20.08
C SER A 3 -6.09 18.60 21.61
N ALA A 4 -6.87 17.75 22.28
CA ALA A 4 -6.71 17.53 23.73
C ALA A 4 -5.40 16.80 24.06
N LEU A 5 -4.92 15.93 23.16
CA LEU A 5 -3.60 15.29 23.28
C LEU A 5 -2.43 16.27 23.06
N GLN A 6 -2.67 17.47 22.52
CA GLN A 6 -1.64 18.52 22.39
C GLN A 6 -1.56 19.42 23.62
N SER A 7 -2.65 19.54 24.39
CA SER A 7 -2.77 20.49 25.49
C SER A 7 -2.86 19.84 26.88
N ALA A 8 -3.13 18.53 26.98
CA ALA A 8 -3.32 17.81 28.23
C ALA A 8 -2.48 16.53 28.27
N SER A 9 -2.23 16.01 29.48
CA SER A 9 -1.50 14.75 29.63
C SER A 9 -2.33 13.56 29.16
N THR A 10 -1.68 12.49 28.70
CA THR A 10 -2.38 11.26 28.28
C THR A 10 -3.19 10.61 29.39
N ARG A 11 -2.85 10.84 30.67
CA ARG A 11 -3.64 10.37 31.82
C ARG A 11 -4.97 11.10 31.94
N ASP A 12 -4.96 12.43 31.77
CA ASP A 12 -6.17 13.24 31.88
C ASP A 12 -7.13 12.93 30.74
N VAL A 13 -6.59 12.70 29.54
CA VAL A 13 -7.38 12.28 28.38
C VAL A 13 -7.95 10.87 28.58
N GLU A 14 -7.18 9.92 29.13
CA GLU A 14 -7.71 8.59 29.47
C GLU A 14 -8.84 8.67 30.48
N ALA A 15 -8.67 9.44 31.56
CA ALA A 15 -9.71 9.61 32.59
C ALA A 15 -10.99 10.21 31.99
N ALA A 16 -10.86 11.14 31.05
CA ALA A 16 -12.01 11.80 30.41
C ALA A 16 -12.71 10.93 29.35
N THR A 17 -11.96 10.10 28.59
CA THR A 17 -12.53 9.36 27.46
C THR A 17 -12.67 7.85 27.68
N GLY A 18 -12.06 7.31 28.74
CA GLY A 18 -11.97 5.87 28.99
C GLY A 18 -11.10 5.11 27.97
N ILE A 19 -10.32 5.80 27.15
CA ILE A 19 -9.51 5.18 26.09
C ILE A 19 -8.13 4.85 26.68
N PRO A 20 -7.65 3.59 26.55
CA PRO A 20 -6.39 3.18 27.15
C PRO A 20 -5.22 4.07 26.77
N LYS A 21 -4.31 4.36 27.73
CA LYS A 21 -3.11 5.18 27.48
C LYS A 21 -2.29 4.73 26.27
N SER A 22 -2.23 3.43 25.97
CA SER A 22 -1.49 2.90 24.82
C SER A 22 -2.03 3.40 23.48
N ASN A 23 -3.36 3.47 23.35
CA ASN A 23 -4.02 4.01 22.16
C ASN A 23 -3.82 5.52 22.06
N LEU A 24 -3.96 6.22 23.18
CA LEU A 24 -3.73 7.67 23.25
C LEU A 24 -2.29 8.04 22.90
N ALA A 25 -1.30 7.29 23.40
CA ALA A 25 0.10 7.48 23.09
C ALA A 25 0.40 7.23 21.61
N ARG A 26 -0.19 6.17 21.03
CA ARG A 26 -0.08 5.89 19.60
C ARG A 26 -0.64 7.04 18.75
N TRP A 27 -1.82 7.56 19.12
CA TRP A 27 -2.43 8.69 18.42
C TRP A 27 -1.63 9.97 18.61
N ALA A 28 -1.10 10.23 19.81
CA ALA A 28 -0.22 11.36 20.08
C ALA A 28 1.02 11.35 19.16
N ASN A 29 1.64 10.19 18.97
CA ASN A 29 2.76 10.01 18.04
C ASN A 29 2.39 10.24 16.57
N GLN A 30 1.10 10.15 16.23
CA GLN A 30 0.58 10.32 14.87
C GLN A 30 -0.17 11.65 14.69
N THR A 31 -0.31 12.48 15.74
CA THR A 31 -1.14 13.70 15.74
C THR A 31 -0.81 14.62 14.58
N THR A 32 0.48 14.89 14.31
CA THR A 32 0.89 15.75 13.21
C THR A 32 0.40 15.23 11.85
N LYS A 33 0.51 13.92 11.61
CA LYS A 33 0.05 13.29 10.35
C LYS A 33 -1.47 13.27 10.25
N LEU A 34 -2.16 13.04 11.37
CA LEU A 34 -3.62 13.02 11.42
C LEU A 34 -4.23 14.41 11.22
N LEU A 35 -3.62 15.45 11.79
CA LEU A 35 -4.07 16.84 11.64
C LEU A 35 -3.70 17.44 10.28
N ALA A 36 -2.58 17.03 9.69
CA ALA A 36 -2.15 17.48 8.36
C ALA A 36 -2.87 16.74 7.22
N PHE A 37 -3.70 15.73 7.51
CA PHE A 37 -4.43 14.99 6.49
C PHE A 37 -5.56 15.83 5.90
N ASP A 38 -5.48 16.10 4.60
CA ASP A 38 -6.43 16.90 3.82
C ASP A 38 -7.33 16.04 2.90
N GLY A 39 -7.20 14.71 2.98
CA GLY A 39 -7.97 13.76 2.18
C GLY A 39 -9.40 13.53 2.68
N THR A 40 -10.15 12.70 1.94
CA THR A 40 -11.55 12.41 2.28
C THR A 40 -11.69 11.66 3.61
N ALA A 41 -12.57 12.13 4.50
CA ALA A 41 -12.91 11.47 5.77
C ALA A 41 -13.52 10.06 5.63
N LYS A 42 -13.87 9.63 4.40
CA LYS A 42 -14.29 8.25 4.07
C LYS A 42 -13.11 7.26 4.00
N ARG A 43 -11.86 7.74 4.01
CA ARG A 43 -10.67 6.90 4.06
C ARG A 43 -10.33 6.56 5.50
N PHE A 44 -10.34 5.26 5.82
CA PHE A 44 -10.00 4.76 7.16
C PHE A 44 -8.51 4.72 7.46
N ASN A 45 -7.65 4.98 6.47
CA ASN A 45 -6.21 4.82 6.52
C ASN A 45 -5.51 6.06 5.96
N LEU A 46 -4.44 6.51 6.62
CA LEU A 46 -3.53 7.50 6.07
C LEU A 46 -2.79 6.94 4.85
N ASP A 47 -2.35 7.82 3.95
CA ASP A 47 -1.54 7.41 2.80
C ASP A 47 -0.27 6.67 3.28
N GLY A 48 0.05 5.57 2.62
CA GLY A 48 1.17 4.69 3.01
C GLY A 48 0.84 3.62 4.07
N ALA A 49 -0.37 3.58 4.63
CA ALA A 49 -0.82 2.47 5.48
C ALA A 49 -1.20 1.20 4.69
N GLY A 50 -1.00 1.20 3.37
CA GLY A 50 -1.17 0.05 2.51
C GLY A 50 -0.01 -0.95 2.61
N ARG A 51 -0.21 -2.15 2.09
CA ARG A 51 0.86 -3.15 1.97
C ARG A 51 2.00 -2.59 1.10
N PRO A 52 3.26 -2.68 1.56
CA PRO A 52 4.41 -2.22 0.79
C PRO A 52 4.48 -2.95 -0.56
N GLU A 53 5.07 -2.28 -1.55
CA GLU A 53 5.21 -2.82 -2.89
C GLU A 53 6.31 -3.89 -2.90
N GLU A 54 5.91 -5.16 -3.07
CA GLU A 54 6.83 -6.31 -3.07
C GLU A 54 7.57 -6.49 -4.42
N ILE A 55 7.03 -5.90 -5.50
CA ILE A 55 7.54 -6.06 -6.85
C ILE A 55 8.83 -5.22 -7.02
N PRO A 56 9.90 -5.77 -7.62
CA PRO A 56 11.12 -5.02 -7.90
C PRO A 56 10.90 -4.04 -9.05
N ASP A 57 11.63 -2.93 -9.01
CA ASP A 57 11.69 -1.92 -10.09
C ASP A 57 10.30 -1.56 -10.66
N THR A 58 9.47 -1.03 -9.77
CA THR A 58 8.07 -0.71 -10.04
C THR A 58 7.94 0.37 -11.11
N ALA A 59 8.88 1.30 -11.15
CA ALA A 59 8.97 2.34 -12.18
C ALA A 59 9.19 1.74 -13.58
N ALA A 60 10.12 0.78 -13.73
CA ALA A 60 10.35 0.14 -15.04
C ALA A 60 9.15 -0.71 -15.46
N LEU A 61 8.52 -1.43 -14.53
CA LEU A 61 7.31 -2.20 -14.83
C LEU A 61 6.15 -1.28 -15.23
N GLU A 62 5.97 -0.13 -14.57
CA GLU A 62 4.99 0.88 -14.96
C GLU A 62 5.25 1.43 -16.36
N ALA A 63 6.50 1.79 -16.66
CA ALA A 63 6.88 2.27 -17.98
C ALA A 63 6.59 1.22 -19.07
N PHE A 64 6.82 -0.07 -18.78
CA PHE A 64 6.45 -1.16 -19.67
C PHE A 64 4.92 -1.25 -19.88
N MET A 65 4.12 -1.12 -18.82
CA MET A 65 2.65 -1.10 -18.94
C MET A 65 2.16 0.09 -19.77
N ARG A 66 2.75 1.27 -19.60
CA ARG A 66 2.43 2.47 -20.38
C ARG A 66 2.74 2.25 -21.86
N LYS A 67 3.92 1.74 -22.21
CA LYS A 67 4.28 1.39 -23.59
C LYS A 67 3.29 0.43 -24.25
N LEU A 68 2.80 -0.57 -23.52
CA LEU A 68 1.77 -1.49 -24.04
C LEU A 68 0.47 -0.75 -24.35
N ARG A 69 0.02 0.12 -23.43
CA ARG A 69 -1.19 0.92 -23.60
C ARG A 69 -1.07 1.94 -24.73
N ASP A 70 0.09 2.59 -24.86
CA ASP A 70 0.37 3.55 -25.94
C ASP A 70 0.40 2.86 -27.32
N ALA A 71 0.72 1.57 -27.35
CA ALA A 71 0.62 0.72 -28.54
C ALA A 71 -0.77 0.08 -28.72
N GLU A 72 -1.79 0.60 -28.03
CA GLU A 72 -3.19 0.11 -28.05
C GLU A 72 -3.35 -1.37 -27.63
N ARG A 73 -2.39 -1.91 -26.88
CA ARG A 73 -2.43 -3.28 -26.39
C ARG A 73 -2.98 -3.34 -24.96
N ALA A 74 -3.90 -4.25 -24.73
CA ALA A 74 -4.36 -4.56 -23.39
C ALA A 74 -3.19 -5.06 -22.51
N VAL A 75 -3.02 -4.44 -21.34
CA VAL A 75 -2.11 -4.92 -20.30
C VAL A 75 -2.77 -6.12 -19.62
N THR A 76 -2.09 -7.27 -19.63
CA THR A 76 -2.62 -8.52 -19.06
C THR A 76 -1.63 -9.08 -18.05
N CYS A 77 -2.11 -9.89 -17.10
CA CYS A 77 -1.22 -10.57 -16.16
C CYS A 77 -0.15 -11.40 -16.87
N THR A 78 -0.44 -11.99 -18.03
CA THR A 78 0.55 -12.72 -18.84
C THR A 78 1.70 -11.83 -19.29
N HIS A 79 1.42 -10.61 -19.75
CA HIS A 79 2.47 -9.65 -20.12
C HIS A 79 3.37 -9.32 -18.93
N LEU A 80 2.79 -9.10 -17.74
CA LEU A 80 3.54 -8.76 -16.54
C LEU A 80 4.35 -9.94 -15.99
N VAL A 81 3.78 -11.14 -15.99
CA VAL A 81 4.51 -12.37 -15.62
C VAL A 81 5.69 -12.60 -16.56
N ASN A 82 5.51 -12.40 -17.87
CA ASN A 82 6.59 -12.55 -18.84
C ASN A 82 7.68 -11.47 -18.65
N TYR A 83 7.30 -10.25 -18.32
CA TYR A 83 8.26 -9.20 -17.95
C TYR A 83 9.10 -9.62 -16.74
N LEU A 84 8.45 -10.10 -15.67
CA LEU A 84 9.13 -10.55 -14.45
C LEU A 84 10.03 -11.76 -14.72
N LYS A 85 9.59 -12.72 -15.53
CA LYS A 85 10.44 -13.86 -15.96
C LYS A 85 11.70 -13.38 -16.69
N ARG A 86 11.60 -12.32 -17.50
CA ARG A 86 12.71 -11.83 -18.33
C ARG A 86 13.71 -10.99 -17.54
N TYR A 87 13.23 -10.12 -16.65
CA TYR A 87 14.07 -9.10 -16.00
C TYR A 87 14.28 -9.34 -14.49
N HIS A 88 13.43 -10.13 -13.85
CA HIS A 88 13.42 -10.34 -12.39
C HIS A 88 13.21 -11.81 -12.01
N HIS A 89 13.81 -12.75 -12.76
CA HIS A 89 13.60 -14.20 -12.58
C HIS A 89 13.90 -14.66 -11.14
N ALA A 90 15.04 -14.26 -10.57
CA ALA A 90 15.45 -14.66 -9.23
C ALA A 90 14.47 -14.17 -8.15
N TRP A 91 13.95 -12.96 -8.31
CA TRP A 91 12.91 -12.44 -7.43
C TRP A 91 11.61 -13.24 -7.60
N LEU A 92 11.21 -13.55 -8.83
CA LEU A 92 10.00 -14.31 -9.11
C LEU A 92 10.07 -15.72 -8.50
N ASP A 93 11.21 -16.41 -8.62
CA ASP A 93 11.43 -17.74 -8.06
C ASP A 93 11.39 -17.70 -6.53
N GLY A 94 12.09 -16.73 -5.90
CA GLY A 94 12.05 -16.55 -4.46
C GLY A 94 10.66 -16.19 -3.94
N TYR A 95 9.90 -15.37 -4.68
CA TYR A 95 8.53 -15.03 -4.35
C TYR A 95 7.63 -16.27 -4.41
N LEU A 96 7.71 -17.06 -5.49
CA LEU A 96 6.87 -18.24 -5.66
C LEU A 96 7.19 -19.34 -4.64
N ALA A 97 8.47 -19.54 -4.29
CA ALA A 97 8.89 -20.52 -3.30
C ALA A 97 8.37 -20.21 -1.88
N ASN A 98 8.23 -18.93 -1.54
CA ASN A 98 7.84 -18.50 -0.20
C ASN A 98 6.31 -18.41 0.02
N LYS A 99 5.49 -18.54 -1.03
CA LYS A 99 4.04 -18.35 -0.92
C LYS A 99 3.30 -19.68 -1.03
N ASN A 100 2.47 -19.98 -0.03
CA ASN A 100 1.66 -21.23 0.05
C ASN A 100 0.73 -21.46 -1.16
N CYS A 101 0.37 -20.39 -1.89
CA CYS A 101 -0.36 -20.44 -3.16
C CYS A 101 0.35 -19.60 -4.24
N GLY A 102 1.64 -19.89 -4.46
CA GLY A 102 2.59 -19.14 -5.30
C GLY A 102 1.96 -18.35 -6.45
N TYR A 103 1.50 -19.05 -7.49
CA TYR A 103 1.02 -18.39 -8.71
C TYR A 103 -0.26 -17.58 -8.51
N GLN A 104 -1.23 -18.07 -7.75
CA GLN A 104 -2.47 -17.32 -7.45
C GLN A 104 -2.19 -16.06 -6.63
N SER A 105 -1.24 -16.14 -5.70
CA SER A 105 -0.79 -14.99 -4.92
C SER A 105 -0.07 -13.96 -5.77
N LEU A 106 0.69 -14.40 -6.78
CA LEU A 106 1.35 -13.53 -7.77
C LEU A 106 0.33 -12.80 -8.62
N LEU A 107 -0.68 -13.50 -9.16
CA LEU A 107 -1.72 -12.86 -9.97
C LEU A 107 -2.47 -11.77 -9.18
N LYS A 108 -2.81 -12.03 -7.91
CA LYS A 108 -3.43 -11.03 -7.02
C LYS A 108 -2.50 -9.85 -6.69
N LEU A 109 -1.19 -10.07 -6.64
CA LEU A 109 -0.21 -9.00 -6.45
C LEU A 109 -0.17 -8.10 -7.70
N LEU A 110 -0.10 -8.70 -8.89
CA LEU A 110 -0.09 -8.00 -10.16
C LEU A 110 -1.39 -7.23 -10.44
N GLN A 111 -2.55 -7.80 -10.11
CA GLN A 111 -3.83 -7.10 -10.23
C GLN A 111 -3.89 -5.84 -9.36
N ARG A 112 -3.41 -5.93 -8.12
CA ARG A 112 -3.34 -4.78 -7.21
C ARG A 112 -2.36 -3.72 -7.71
N PHE A 113 -1.24 -4.16 -8.27
CA PHE A 113 -0.28 -3.27 -8.93
C PHE A 113 -0.94 -2.52 -10.09
N CYS A 114 -1.57 -3.20 -11.04
CA CYS A 114 -2.31 -2.55 -12.12
C CYS A 114 -3.32 -1.52 -11.62
N HIS A 115 -4.14 -1.88 -10.62
CA HIS A 115 -5.13 -0.99 -10.04
C HIS A 115 -4.50 0.28 -9.44
N ARG A 116 -3.38 0.14 -8.72
CA ARG A 116 -2.63 1.27 -8.14
C ARG A 116 -2.17 2.28 -9.18
N TYR A 117 -1.76 1.83 -10.37
CA TYR A 117 -1.29 2.68 -11.46
C TYR A 117 -2.40 3.07 -12.46
N GLY A 118 -3.68 2.89 -12.10
CA GLY A 118 -4.81 3.28 -12.94
C GLY A 118 -5.00 2.40 -14.19
N PHE A 119 -4.44 1.18 -14.19
CA PHE A 119 -4.73 0.15 -15.18
C PHE A 119 -5.88 -0.72 -14.66
N THR A 120 -7.05 -0.12 -14.61
CA THR A 120 -8.31 -0.86 -14.43
C THR A 120 -8.91 -1.16 -15.79
N ARG A 121 -9.59 -2.30 -15.89
CA ARG A 121 -10.40 -2.62 -17.05
C ARG A 121 -11.57 -1.64 -17.17
#